data_AF-A0A0L7R7G8-F1
#
_entry.id   AF-A0A0L7R7G8-F1
#
_cell.length_a   1.000
_cell.length_b   1.000
_cell.length_c   1.000
_cell.angle_alpha   90.00
_cell.angle_beta   90.00
_cell.angle_gamma   90.00
#
_symmetry.space_group_name_H-M   'P 1'
#
loop_
_entity.id
_entity.type
_entity.pdbx_description
1 polymer ?
#
loop_
_entity_poly.entity_id
_entity_poly.type
_entity_poly.pdbx_seq_one_letter_code
_entity_poly.pdbx_strand_id
1 'polypeptide(L)'
;MNNIHETCQLNKNENLRNNDISQIRKFYAGKCILLTGCIGFLGSVILEKLLRTCVEIDKIYVMIRTKKGVSIEERLKKRFENGLFRKLHELNPNFMEKVVPINGDLQKTDLDLSPEDRRCLIENVHIIIHNASVVYFEARPSYLLRTNVIGTQKMLELAAECNHLKAFVYVSTAYSHLYNEVIEEKFYPPPADIKLVEDMIRADEETKYGISKEQINDFVGKWTNMYTFSKAITESVVEDFGRTASFPCLVFRPSIVVPPYLEPQPGWLGTRNGPVTLTVGIYLGLVHVIQTLEDALFDIIPVDIVTNSLLALIWDSVLHRKSKEPQVYNCASSDWNPFTYALAIETARTTTYKYPTLQMVWYPFLVFVPNFGALIVLHLIFHVIPAIMADIVLVARRKKPLAISAVWKVTKNLRVLSRFIAASWIIKSDNIRDVQTRMNAADLKEFPFDLKALDWYRYVDTAAQGFREMTKETPESLPAARKKYQRLMILHYTICSFLVLFLLSFLYRALYNVFSY
;
A
#
# COMPACT_ATOMS: atom_id res chain seq x y z
N MET A 1 -6.42 -67.04 -4.66
CA MET A 1 -5.13 -66.77 -5.32
C MET A 1 -4.50 -65.55 -4.66
N ASN A 2 -3.62 -65.84 -3.69
CA ASN A 2 -2.43 -65.12 -3.23
C ASN A 2 -2.43 -63.57 -3.12
N ASN A 3 -2.36 -63.13 -1.86
CA ASN A 3 -1.36 -62.23 -1.26
C ASN A 3 -0.85 -61.03 -2.07
N ILE A 4 -1.27 -59.82 -1.66
CA ILE A 4 -0.38 -58.71 -1.27
C ILE A 4 -1.07 -57.89 -0.16
N HIS A 5 -1.16 -58.44 1.05
CA HIS A 5 -1.49 -57.72 2.28
C HIS A 5 -0.28 -57.87 3.20
N GLU A 6 0.67 -56.94 3.14
CA GLU A 6 1.66 -56.64 4.19
C GLU A 6 2.71 -55.67 3.63
N THR A 7 2.46 -54.37 3.75
CA THR A 7 3.45 -53.28 3.96
C THR A 7 2.76 -51.92 3.81
N CYS A 8 1.86 -51.59 4.74
CA CYS A 8 1.48 -50.19 4.95
C CYS A 8 0.99 -49.97 6.40
N GLN A 9 1.77 -50.45 7.36
CA GLN A 9 1.71 -49.99 8.75
C GLN A 9 2.98 -49.19 9.06
N LEU A 10 3.18 -48.10 8.31
CA LEU A 10 4.08 -47.02 8.70
C LEU A 10 3.24 -45.75 8.84
N ASN A 11 3.06 -45.35 10.10
CA ASN A 11 2.83 -43.97 10.55
C ASN A 11 1.59 -43.21 10.06
N LYS A 12 0.38 -43.80 10.13
CA LYS A 12 -0.87 -43.00 10.10
C LYS A 12 -1.14 -42.22 11.40
N ASN A 13 -0.55 -42.61 12.53
CA ASN A 13 -0.82 -41.98 13.84
C ASN A 13 0.16 -40.86 14.23
N GLU A 14 1.31 -40.69 13.56
CA GLU A 14 2.22 -39.56 13.83
C GLU A 14 1.87 -38.31 13.00
N ASN A 15 1.23 -38.47 11.84
CA ASN A 15 0.86 -37.32 10.98
C ASN A 15 -0.43 -36.60 11.38
N LEU A 16 -1.29 -37.22 12.19
CA LEU A 16 -2.55 -36.59 12.61
C LEU A 16 -2.37 -35.62 13.79
N ARG A 17 -1.34 -35.77 14.64
CA ARG A 17 -1.10 -34.85 15.78
C ARG A 17 -0.29 -33.60 15.41
N ASN A 18 0.44 -33.62 14.29
CA ASN A 18 1.31 -32.51 13.89
C ASN A 18 0.65 -31.46 12.96
N ASN A 19 -0.55 -31.73 12.45
CA ASN A 19 -1.26 -30.82 11.53
C ASN A 19 -2.21 -29.81 12.19
N ASP A 20 -2.48 -29.95 13.50
CA ASP A 20 -3.40 -29.05 14.22
C ASP A 20 -2.72 -27.77 14.76
N ILE A 21 -1.38 -27.73 14.80
CA ILE A 21 -0.64 -26.58 15.36
C ILE A 21 0.14 -25.86 14.26
N SER A 22 -0.08 -24.55 14.16
CA SER A 22 0.63 -23.66 13.24
C SER A 22 2.14 -23.71 13.47
N GLN A 23 2.90 -24.05 12.42
CA GLN A 23 4.37 -24.07 12.43
C GLN A 23 4.92 -22.64 12.41
N ILE A 24 4.23 -21.72 11.73
CA ILE A 24 4.57 -20.30 11.72
C ILE A 24 4.44 -19.73 13.14
N ARG A 25 3.36 -20.04 13.87
CA ARG A 25 3.21 -19.60 15.26
C ARG A 25 4.31 -20.16 16.17
N LYS A 26 4.60 -21.45 16.06
CA LYS A 26 5.71 -22.11 16.78
C LYS A 26 7.05 -21.45 16.48
N PHE A 27 7.29 -21.06 15.23
CA PHE A 27 8.51 -20.37 14.84
C PHE A 27 8.66 -19.02 15.54
N TYR A 28 7.59 -18.23 15.64
CA TYR A 28 7.62 -16.93 16.32
C TYR A 28 7.62 -17.02 17.86
N ALA A 29 7.25 -18.16 18.43
CA ALA A 29 7.27 -18.37 19.88
C ALA A 29 8.67 -18.12 20.48
N GLY A 30 8.71 -17.35 21.57
CA GLY A 30 9.93 -16.98 22.30
C GLY A 30 10.89 -16.06 21.54
N LYS A 31 10.54 -15.56 20.34
CA LYS A 31 11.40 -14.66 19.57
C LYS A 31 11.13 -13.21 19.91
N CYS A 32 12.19 -12.41 19.78
CA CYS A 32 12.07 -10.95 19.77
C CYS A 32 12.18 -10.37 18.36
N ILE A 33 11.29 -9.45 18.03
CA ILE A 33 11.19 -8.84 16.69
C ILE A 33 11.46 -7.34 16.79
N LEU A 34 12.32 -6.80 15.93
CA LEU A 34 12.41 -5.36 15.70
C LEU A 34 11.56 -4.99 14.49
N LEU A 35 10.54 -4.16 14.70
CA LEU A 35 9.66 -3.67 13.64
C LEU A 35 9.81 -2.15 13.47
N THR A 36 10.27 -1.73 12.29
CA THR A 36 10.27 -0.31 11.92
C THR A 36 8.96 0.06 11.19
N GLY A 37 8.51 1.31 11.36
CA GLY A 37 7.34 1.81 10.64
C GLY A 37 6.01 1.28 11.18
N CYS A 38 5.98 0.84 12.43
CA CYS A 38 4.80 0.30 13.14
C CYS A 38 3.60 1.27 13.17
N ILE A 39 3.82 2.59 13.09
CA ILE A 39 2.78 3.62 13.06
C ILE A 39 2.12 3.74 11.67
N GLY A 40 2.79 3.25 10.63
CA GLY A 40 2.28 3.26 9.25
C GLY A 40 1.12 2.30 9.03
N PHE A 41 0.57 2.30 7.82
CA PHE A 41 -0.55 1.45 7.44
C PHE A 41 -0.19 -0.05 7.55
N LEU A 42 0.73 -0.53 6.70
CA LEU A 42 1.18 -1.92 6.71
C LEU A 42 1.81 -2.32 8.05
N GLY A 43 2.70 -1.49 8.60
CA GLY A 43 3.38 -1.78 9.86
C GLY A 43 2.44 -1.99 11.06
N SER A 44 1.27 -1.35 11.08
CA SER A 44 0.29 -1.61 12.13
C SER A 44 -0.48 -2.90 11.96
N VAL A 45 -0.75 -3.31 10.72
CA VAL A 45 -1.39 -4.61 10.47
C VAL A 45 -0.41 -5.74 10.78
N ILE A 46 0.87 -5.58 10.46
CA ILE A 46 1.94 -6.50 10.90
C ILE A 46 1.98 -6.61 12.43
N LEU A 47 2.01 -5.47 13.13
CA LEU A 47 2.04 -5.45 14.59
C LEU A 47 0.78 -6.10 15.19
N GLU A 48 -0.40 -5.76 14.69
CA GLU A 48 -1.67 -6.35 15.13
C GLU A 48 -1.68 -7.87 14.92
N LYS A 49 -1.26 -8.33 13.74
CA LYS A 49 -1.25 -9.74 13.38
C LYS A 49 -0.32 -10.56 14.29
N LEU A 50 0.90 -10.05 14.52
CA LEU A 50 1.87 -10.67 15.41
C LEU A 50 1.32 -10.79 16.84
N LEU A 51 0.74 -9.72 17.38
CA LEU A 51 0.23 -9.70 18.76
C LEU A 51 -1.04 -10.52 18.96
N ARG A 52 -1.89 -10.62 17.92
CA ARG A 52 -3.16 -11.36 17.96
C ARG A 52 -2.96 -12.86 17.73
N THR A 53 -2.03 -13.23 16.85
CA THR A 53 -1.89 -14.62 16.37
C THR A 53 -0.67 -15.30 17.01
N CYS A 54 0.47 -14.62 17.06
CA CYS A 54 1.71 -15.14 17.62
C CYS A 54 1.84 -14.81 19.11
N VAL A 55 0.85 -15.23 19.91
CA VAL A 55 0.73 -14.86 21.33
C VAL A 55 1.89 -15.34 22.19
N GLU A 56 2.73 -16.27 21.73
CA GLU A 56 3.91 -16.76 22.43
C GLU A 56 5.20 -16.01 22.08
N ILE A 57 5.15 -14.95 21.26
CA ILE A 57 6.26 -14.01 21.07
C ILE A 57 6.70 -13.45 22.43
N ASP A 58 8.01 -13.26 22.61
CA ASP A 58 8.54 -12.64 23.81
C ASP A 58 8.34 -11.11 23.76
N LYS A 59 9.14 -10.41 22.96
CA LYS A 59 9.05 -8.95 22.77
C LYS A 59 8.99 -8.51 21.31
N ILE A 60 8.25 -7.45 21.04
CA ILE A 60 8.26 -6.71 19.79
C ILE A 60 8.80 -5.31 20.10
N TYR A 61 10.06 -5.08 19.71
CA TYR A 61 10.67 -3.76 19.74
C TYR A 61 10.12 -2.94 18.57
N VAL A 62 9.51 -1.80 18.87
CA VAL A 62 8.92 -0.93 17.85
C VAL A 62 9.67 0.38 17.78
N MET A 63 10.34 0.62 16.66
CA MET A 63 11.13 1.85 16.47
C MET A 63 10.20 3.01 16.11
N ILE A 64 10.17 4.02 16.98
CA ILE A 64 9.28 5.19 16.87
C ILE A 64 10.13 6.44 17.01
N ARG A 65 10.04 7.32 16.01
CA ARG A 65 10.64 8.66 16.07
C ARG A 65 9.99 9.51 17.16
N THR A 66 10.73 10.37 17.84
CA THR A 66 10.12 11.45 18.62
C THR A 66 9.37 12.44 17.73
N LYS A 67 8.34 13.10 18.27
CA LYS A 67 7.69 14.27 17.66
C LYS A 67 7.59 15.36 18.72
N LYS A 68 7.70 16.63 18.30
CA LYS A 68 7.65 17.78 19.23
C LYS A 68 6.44 17.66 20.17
N GLY A 69 6.71 17.57 21.46
CA GLY A 69 5.70 17.59 22.53
C GLY A 69 4.94 16.28 22.80
N VAL A 70 5.32 15.14 22.20
CA VAL A 70 4.66 13.85 22.44
C VAL A 70 5.71 12.74 22.58
N SER A 71 5.67 11.99 23.69
CA SER A 71 6.62 10.88 23.93
C SER A 71 6.37 9.69 22.99
N ILE A 72 7.34 8.79 22.84
CA ILE A 72 7.17 7.60 21.98
C ILE A 72 6.13 6.63 22.55
N GLU A 73 6.02 6.55 23.87
CA GLU A 73 5.03 5.75 24.60
C GLU A 73 3.62 6.29 24.38
N GLU A 74 3.43 7.61 24.48
CA GLU A 74 2.14 8.24 24.23
C GLU A 74 1.71 8.05 22.76
N ARG A 75 2.66 8.17 21.82
CA ARG A 75 2.40 7.87 20.41
C ARG A 75 1.98 6.43 20.18
N LEU A 76 2.61 5.48 20.86
CA LEU A 76 2.28 4.06 20.79
C LEU A 76 0.91 3.76 21.41
N LYS A 77 0.64 4.29 22.61
CA LYS A 77 -0.64 4.15 23.30
C LYS A 77 -1.80 4.66 22.42
N LYS A 78 -1.67 5.87 21.87
CA LYS A 78 -2.65 6.45 20.95
C LYS A 78 -2.82 5.60 19.68
N ARG A 79 -1.78 4.88 19.25
CA ARG A 79 -1.90 3.96 18.12
C ARG A 79 -2.81 2.77 18.46
N PHE A 80 -2.70 2.21 19.66
CA PHE A 80 -3.52 1.09 20.12
C PHE A 80 -4.98 1.45 20.45
N GLU A 81 -5.32 2.73 20.54
CA GLU A 81 -6.71 3.21 20.61
C GLU A 81 -7.43 3.15 19.25
N ASN A 82 -6.71 2.91 18.15
CA ASN A 82 -7.30 2.78 16.83
C ASN A 82 -8.18 1.52 16.73
N GLY A 83 -9.32 1.62 16.02
CA GLY A 83 -10.25 0.51 15.80
C GLY A 83 -9.61 -0.75 15.19
N LEU A 84 -8.49 -0.63 14.48
CA LEU A 84 -7.68 -1.76 14.00
C LEU A 84 -7.37 -2.78 15.11
N PHE A 85 -7.05 -2.28 16.32
CA PHE A 85 -6.61 -3.11 17.44
C PHE A 85 -7.77 -3.57 18.34
N ARG A 86 -9.04 -3.26 18.01
CA ARG A 86 -10.20 -3.64 18.83
C ARG A 86 -10.24 -5.15 19.10
N LYS A 87 -10.10 -5.95 18.03
CA LYS A 87 -10.08 -7.41 18.13
C LYS A 87 -8.88 -7.92 18.93
N LEU A 88 -7.73 -7.25 18.86
CA LEU A 88 -6.56 -7.58 19.67
C LEU A 88 -6.83 -7.33 21.16
N HIS A 89 -7.45 -6.21 21.53
CA HIS A 89 -7.84 -5.94 22.93
C HIS A 89 -8.77 -7.01 23.49
N GLU A 90 -9.69 -7.52 22.68
CA GLU A 90 -10.62 -8.59 23.07
C GLU A 90 -9.93 -9.94 23.27
N LEU A 91 -9.01 -10.31 22.38
CA LEU A 91 -8.38 -11.65 22.35
C LEU A 91 -7.13 -11.75 23.22
N ASN A 92 -6.39 -10.67 23.42
CA ASN A 92 -5.14 -10.67 24.18
C ASN A 92 -4.96 -9.37 24.98
N PRO A 93 -5.72 -9.13 26.07
CA PRO A 93 -5.73 -7.84 26.78
C PRO A 93 -4.36 -7.35 27.28
N ASN A 94 -3.42 -8.27 27.55
CA ASN A 94 -2.09 -7.96 28.07
C ASN A 94 -1.03 -7.81 26.96
N PHE A 95 -1.43 -7.73 25.68
CA PHE A 95 -0.50 -7.66 24.55
C PHE A 95 0.53 -6.51 24.68
N MET A 96 0.17 -5.43 25.37
CA MET A 96 1.03 -4.25 25.53
C MET A 96 2.33 -4.57 26.30
N GLU A 97 2.32 -5.56 27.19
CA GLU A 97 3.53 -6.01 27.92
C GLU A 97 4.60 -6.57 26.98
N LYS A 98 4.19 -7.00 25.78
CA LYS A 98 5.08 -7.54 24.75
C LYS A 98 5.65 -6.46 23.84
N VAL A 99 5.20 -5.21 23.93
CA VAL A 99 5.62 -4.15 23.01
C VAL A 99 6.55 -3.20 23.72
N VAL A 100 7.78 -3.08 23.22
CA VAL A 100 8.80 -2.18 23.77
C VAL A 100 9.06 -1.05 22.78
N PRO A 101 8.60 0.19 23.05
CA PRO A 101 8.92 1.32 22.19
C PRO A 101 10.40 1.66 22.31
N ILE A 102 11.06 1.86 21.16
CA ILE A 102 12.46 2.28 21.07
C ILE A 102 12.51 3.61 20.32
N ASN A 103 13.21 4.61 20.87
CA ASN A 103 13.48 5.83 20.11
C ASN A 103 14.41 5.51 18.95
N GLY A 104 14.00 5.88 17.73
CA GLY A 104 14.91 5.79 16.59
C GLY A 104 14.42 6.56 15.39
N ASP A 105 15.35 7.16 14.67
CA ASP A 105 15.14 7.93 13.45
C ASP A 105 16.17 7.55 12.38
N LEU A 106 15.67 6.94 11.31
CA LEU A 106 16.45 6.51 10.14
C LEU A 106 17.21 7.65 9.44
N GLN A 107 16.88 8.92 9.72
CA GLN A 107 17.57 10.07 9.11
C GLN A 107 18.79 10.52 9.87
N LYS A 108 18.90 10.12 11.14
CA LYS A 108 19.99 10.55 11.99
C LYS A 108 21.11 9.53 11.98
N THR A 109 22.30 10.02 12.33
CA THR A 109 23.47 9.19 12.58
C THR A 109 23.12 8.11 13.60
N ASP A 110 23.56 6.89 13.32
CA ASP A 110 23.37 5.70 14.16
C ASP A 110 21.90 5.47 14.60
N LEU A 111 20.96 5.82 13.71
CA LEU A 111 19.52 5.61 13.88
C LEU A 111 18.91 6.38 15.06
N ASP A 112 19.60 7.36 15.65
CA ASP A 112 19.19 8.07 16.89
C ASP A 112 18.98 7.14 18.09
N LEU A 113 19.63 5.97 18.11
CA LEU A 113 19.53 5.00 19.19
C LEU A 113 20.39 5.45 20.39
N SER A 114 19.84 5.28 21.59
CA SER A 114 20.65 5.34 22.81
C SER A 114 21.61 4.14 22.86
N PRO A 115 22.77 4.25 23.53
CA PRO A 115 23.66 3.12 23.75
C PRO A 115 22.97 1.93 24.44
N GLU A 116 22.03 2.20 25.34
CA GLU A 116 21.24 1.21 26.07
C GLU A 116 20.26 0.48 25.15
N ASP A 117 19.47 1.23 24.36
CA ASP A 117 18.53 0.64 23.40
C ASP A 117 19.28 -0.19 22.35
N ARG A 118 20.39 0.33 21.85
CA ARG A 118 21.20 -0.36 20.85
C ARG A 118 21.72 -1.70 21.37
N ARG A 119 22.23 -1.73 22.61
CA ARG A 119 22.67 -2.96 23.28
C ARG A 119 21.52 -3.93 23.47
N CYS A 120 20.38 -3.44 23.95
CA CYS A 120 19.16 -4.23 24.11
C CYS A 120 18.75 -4.91 22.79
N LEU A 121 18.78 -4.17 21.67
CA LEU A 121 18.47 -4.74 20.35
C LEU A 121 19.50 -5.79 19.91
N ILE A 122 20.79 -5.52 20.10
CA ILE A 122 21.87 -6.45 19.75
C ILE A 122 21.77 -7.77 20.50
N GLU A 123 21.45 -7.71 21.79
CA GLU A 123 21.40 -8.88 22.67
C GLU A 123 20.15 -9.73 22.45
N ASN A 124 19.01 -9.13 22.06
CA ASN A 124 17.71 -9.81 22.12
C ASN A 124 17.05 -10.07 20.76
N VAL A 125 17.33 -9.29 19.71
CA VAL A 125 16.56 -9.35 18.47
C VAL A 125 16.89 -10.61 17.64
N HIS A 126 15.82 -11.31 17.24
CA HIS A 126 15.88 -12.49 16.39
C HIS A 126 15.44 -12.22 14.96
N ILE A 127 14.55 -11.24 14.73
CA ILE A 127 14.02 -10.93 13.40
C ILE A 127 13.91 -9.41 13.26
N ILE A 128 14.42 -8.86 12.17
CA ILE A 128 14.23 -7.45 11.82
C ILE A 128 13.29 -7.35 10.63
N ILE A 129 12.14 -6.69 10.83
CA ILE A 129 11.20 -6.32 9.76
C ILE A 129 11.36 -4.82 9.51
N HIS A 130 12.14 -4.48 8.48
CA HIS A 130 12.39 -3.11 8.08
C HIS A 130 11.32 -2.63 7.08
N ASN A 131 10.23 -2.07 7.62
CA ASN A 131 9.09 -1.55 6.85
C ASN A 131 9.04 0.00 6.77
N ALA A 132 9.76 0.71 7.65
CA ALA A 132 9.80 2.17 7.63
C ALA A 132 10.39 2.71 6.32
N SER A 133 9.67 3.64 5.69
CA SER A 133 10.11 4.33 4.48
C SER A 133 9.36 5.66 4.30
N VAL A 134 9.98 6.61 3.63
CA VAL A 134 9.31 7.81 3.12
C VAL A 134 8.62 7.47 1.81
N VAL A 135 7.30 7.40 1.85
CA VAL A 135 6.41 7.11 0.71
C VAL A 135 5.75 8.37 0.13
N TYR A 136 6.20 9.56 0.55
CA TYR A 136 5.69 10.83 0.05
C TYR A 136 6.48 11.25 -1.18
N PHE A 137 5.86 11.19 -2.36
CA PHE A 137 6.54 11.38 -3.65
C PHE A 137 7.04 12.80 -3.90
N GLU A 138 6.57 13.78 -3.12
CA GLU A 138 7.05 15.16 -3.17
C GLU A 138 7.98 15.51 -1.99
N ALA A 139 8.48 14.51 -1.27
CA ALA A 139 9.49 14.73 -0.24
C ALA A 139 10.77 15.31 -0.84
N ARG A 140 11.48 16.11 -0.05
CA ARG A 140 12.81 16.60 -0.42
C ARG A 140 13.74 15.40 -0.69
N PRO A 141 14.52 15.39 -1.79
CA PRO A 141 15.38 14.26 -2.15
C PRO A 141 16.32 13.82 -1.04
N SER A 142 17.03 14.74 -0.37
CA SER A 142 17.91 14.42 0.77
C SER A 142 17.18 13.66 1.88
N TYR A 143 16.03 14.17 2.32
CA TYR A 143 15.18 13.55 3.34
C TYR A 143 14.77 12.12 2.97
N LEU A 144 14.37 11.91 1.72
CA LEU A 144 13.92 10.62 1.21
C LEU A 144 15.10 9.64 1.09
N LEU A 145 16.22 10.06 0.47
CA LEU A 145 17.40 9.23 0.27
C LEU A 145 18.09 8.87 1.60
N ARG A 146 18.22 9.83 2.52
CA ARG A 146 18.71 9.55 3.88
C ARG A 146 17.87 8.49 4.57
N THR A 147 16.55 8.62 4.52
CA THR A 147 15.66 7.65 5.19
C THR A 147 15.68 6.28 4.53
N ASN A 148 15.49 6.25 3.21
CA ASN A 148 15.21 5.01 2.49
C ASN A 148 16.48 4.23 2.15
N VAL A 149 17.59 4.92 1.85
CA VAL A 149 18.84 4.28 1.43
C VAL A 149 19.80 4.20 2.60
N ILE A 150 20.28 5.35 3.08
CA ILE A 150 21.30 5.41 4.15
C ILE A 150 20.77 4.81 5.47
N GLY A 151 19.53 5.13 5.84
CA GLY A 151 18.89 4.56 7.02
C GLY A 151 18.73 3.05 6.94
N THR A 152 18.47 2.50 5.74
CA THR A 152 18.44 1.04 5.55
C THR A 152 19.84 0.44 5.66
N GLN A 153 20.87 1.09 5.11
CA GLN A 153 22.26 0.67 5.30
C GLN A 153 22.62 0.60 6.79
N LYS A 154 22.24 1.60 7.58
CA LYS A 154 22.43 1.61 9.05
C LYS A 154 21.62 0.52 9.77
N MET A 155 20.43 0.19 9.28
CA MET A 155 19.66 -0.95 9.80
C MET A 155 20.34 -2.30 9.50
N LEU A 156 21.01 -2.43 8.35
CA LEU A 156 21.79 -3.64 8.01
C LEU A 156 23.06 -3.73 8.86
N GLU A 157 23.74 -2.61 9.12
CA GLU A 157 24.87 -2.55 10.07
C GLU A 157 24.43 -3.00 11.47
N LEU A 158 23.30 -2.48 11.99
CA LEU A 158 22.73 -2.95 13.26
C LEU A 158 22.39 -4.45 13.22
N ALA A 159 21.85 -4.93 12.09
CA ALA A 159 21.53 -6.34 11.90
C ALA A 159 22.77 -7.24 11.96
N ALA A 160 23.91 -6.79 11.41
CA ALA A 160 25.18 -7.51 11.47
C ALA A 160 25.68 -7.72 12.91
N GLU A 161 25.32 -6.81 13.81
CA GLU A 161 25.76 -6.82 15.20
C GLU A 161 24.84 -7.62 16.13
N CYS A 162 23.62 -7.93 15.71
CA CYS A 162 22.68 -8.71 16.52
C CYS A 162 23.15 -10.16 16.72
N ASN A 163 23.27 -10.58 17.98
CA ASN A 163 23.84 -11.88 18.37
C ASN A 163 22.99 -13.09 17.96
N HIS A 164 21.68 -12.90 17.79
CA HIS A 164 20.71 -13.99 17.61
C HIS A 164 19.87 -13.84 16.34
N LEU A 165 20.29 -12.98 15.41
CA LEU A 165 19.51 -12.65 14.24
C LEU A 165 19.31 -13.88 13.34
N LYS A 166 18.05 -14.13 13.00
CA LYS A 166 17.58 -15.21 12.13
C LYS A 166 17.18 -14.73 10.76
N ALA A 167 16.70 -13.49 10.62
CA ALA A 167 16.34 -12.91 9.33
C ALA A 167 16.30 -11.38 9.37
N PHE A 168 16.69 -10.76 8.26
CA PHE A 168 16.43 -9.37 7.96
C PHE A 168 15.50 -9.27 6.75
N VAL A 169 14.38 -8.57 6.89
CA VAL A 169 13.44 -8.35 5.78
C VAL A 169 13.28 -6.88 5.49
N TYR A 170 13.56 -6.51 4.25
CA TYR A 170 13.29 -5.20 3.69
C TYR A 170 11.95 -5.18 2.95
N VAL A 171 11.03 -4.32 3.39
CA VAL A 171 9.79 -4.08 2.64
C VAL A 171 10.06 -3.01 1.58
N SER A 172 10.21 -3.46 0.33
CA SER A 172 10.33 -2.62 -0.85
C SER A 172 8.96 -2.41 -1.52
N THR A 173 8.91 -2.38 -2.85
CA THR A 173 7.68 -2.22 -3.62
C THR A 173 7.83 -2.87 -4.99
N ALA A 174 6.75 -3.46 -5.52
CA ALA A 174 6.76 -4.03 -6.87
C ALA A 174 7.02 -2.95 -7.94
N TYR A 175 6.83 -1.68 -7.60
CA TYR A 175 7.00 -0.55 -8.50
C TYR A 175 8.44 -0.01 -8.58
N SER A 176 9.42 -0.65 -7.93
CA SER A 176 10.84 -0.26 -8.01
C SER A 176 11.40 -0.33 -9.44
N HIS A 177 10.81 -1.16 -10.30
CA HIS A 177 11.35 -1.48 -11.62
C HIS A 177 10.28 -1.39 -12.74
N LEU A 178 9.35 -0.43 -12.64
CA LEU A 178 8.22 -0.24 -13.57
C LEU A 178 8.55 0.01 -15.03
N TYR A 179 9.82 0.25 -15.36
CA TYR A 179 10.27 0.35 -16.75
C TYR A 179 10.30 -1.03 -17.46
N ASN A 180 10.09 -2.13 -16.72
CA ASN A 180 9.86 -3.46 -17.28
C ASN A 180 8.36 -3.75 -17.31
N GLU A 181 7.85 -4.27 -18.42
CA GLU A 181 6.44 -4.70 -18.55
C GLU A 181 6.13 -5.92 -17.65
N VAL A 182 7.12 -6.79 -17.48
CA VAL A 182 7.07 -7.95 -16.58
C VAL A 182 8.09 -7.75 -15.46
N ILE A 183 7.60 -7.76 -14.23
CA ILE A 183 8.40 -7.59 -13.01
C ILE A 183 8.57 -8.97 -12.38
N GLU A 184 9.81 -9.48 -12.41
CA GLU A 184 10.18 -10.80 -11.91
C GLU A 184 10.72 -10.72 -10.47
N GLU A 185 10.77 -11.88 -9.80
CA GLU A 185 11.31 -12.03 -8.45
C GLU A 185 12.84 -12.18 -8.48
N LYS A 186 13.51 -11.17 -9.01
CA LYS A 186 14.97 -11.07 -9.08
C LYS A 186 15.45 -9.67 -8.69
N PHE A 187 16.74 -9.58 -8.35
CA PHE A 187 17.41 -8.29 -8.24
C PHE A 187 17.66 -7.72 -9.65
N TYR A 188 17.50 -6.41 -9.77
CA TYR A 188 17.76 -5.67 -10.99
C TYR A 188 18.93 -4.72 -10.75
N PRO A 189 19.68 -4.33 -11.80
CA PRO A 189 20.77 -3.37 -11.65
C PRO A 189 20.30 -2.07 -10.98
N PRO A 190 21.02 -1.57 -9.95
CA PRO A 190 20.65 -0.35 -9.26
C PRO A 190 20.78 0.87 -10.19
N PRO A 191 19.98 1.93 -9.98
CA PRO A 191 20.12 3.17 -10.74
C PRO A 191 21.36 3.99 -10.36
N ALA A 192 21.91 3.78 -9.15
CA ALA A 192 23.00 4.55 -8.58
C ALA A 192 23.72 3.74 -7.49
N ASP A 193 25.00 4.03 -7.29
CA ASP A 193 25.75 3.55 -6.14
C ASP A 193 25.56 4.46 -4.90
N ILE A 194 26.08 4.03 -3.74
CA ILE A 194 25.98 4.80 -2.49
C ILE A 194 26.68 6.15 -2.60
N LYS A 195 27.80 6.24 -3.32
CA LYS A 195 28.56 7.48 -3.47
C LYS A 195 27.72 8.55 -4.18
N LEU A 196 27.05 8.20 -5.27
CA LEU A 196 26.15 9.11 -5.97
C LEU A 196 24.97 9.52 -5.07
N VAL A 197 24.43 8.61 -4.26
CA VAL A 197 23.38 8.94 -3.28
C VAL A 197 23.86 9.98 -2.28
N GLU A 198 25.07 9.82 -1.73
CA GLU A 198 25.66 10.79 -0.80
C GLU A 198 25.89 12.15 -1.46
N ASP A 199 26.39 12.17 -2.70
CA ASP A 199 26.59 13.40 -3.47
C ASP A 199 25.25 14.09 -3.78
N MET A 200 24.19 13.34 -4.11
CA MET A 200 22.83 13.87 -4.29
C MET A 200 22.28 14.48 -3.00
N ILE A 201 22.49 13.81 -1.86
CA ILE A 201 22.08 14.32 -0.54
C ILE A 201 22.81 15.63 -0.25
N ARG A 202 24.14 15.67 -0.43
CA ARG A 202 24.97 16.86 -0.20
C ARG A 202 24.51 18.02 -1.08
N ALA A 203 24.38 17.80 -2.38
CA ALA A 203 23.95 18.82 -3.35
C ALA A 203 22.56 19.39 -3.01
N ASP A 204 21.64 18.51 -2.61
CA ASP A 204 20.31 18.96 -2.19
C ASP A 204 20.35 19.77 -0.90
N GLU A 205 21.14 19.38 0.11
CA GLU A 205 21.23 20.07 1.40
C GLU A 205 21.95 21.43 1.33
N GLU A 206 23.03 21.53 0.56
CA GLU A 206 23.79 22.77 0.34
C GLU A 206 22.98 23.81 -0.44
N THR A 207 22.03 23.36 -1.25
CA THR A 207 21.13 24.24 -1.98
C THR A 207 19.98 24.71 -1.09
N LYS A 208 19.85 26.02 -0.87
CA LYS A 208 18.82 26.63 0.01
C LYS A 208 17.39 26.14 -0.29
N TYR A 209 17.07 25.88 -1.55
CA TYR A 209 15.76 25.43 -2.01
C TYR A 209 15.72 23.94 -2.41
N GLY A 210 16.80 23.19 -2.20
CA GLY A 210 16.98 21.84 -2.74
C GLY A 210 17.38 21.82 -4.20
N ILE A 211 17.73 20.64 -4.72
CA ILE A 211 17.96 20.44 -6.17
C ILE A 211 16.67 20.71 -6.96
N SER A 212 16.82 21.21 -8.19
CA SER A 212 15.68 21.58 -9.04
C SER A 212 14.89 20.35 -9.51
N LYS A 213 13.66 20.57 -9.98
CA LYS A 213 12.84 19.47 -10.53
C LYS A 213 13.44 18.85 -11.78
N GLU A 214 14.11 19.66 -12.60
CA GLU A 214 14.83 19.23 -13.78
C GLU A 214 15.97 18.29 -13.37
N GLN A 215 16.80 18.70 -12.41
CA GLN A 215 17.87 17.85 -11.87
C GLN A 215 17.32 16.55 -11.25
N ILE A 216 16.23 16.62 -10.50
CA ILE A 216 15.55 15.43 -9.96
C ILE A 216 15.11 14.49 -11.09
N ASN A 217 14.54 15.02 -12.17
CA ASN A 217 14.12 14.21 -13.32
C ASN A 217 15.33 13.58 -14.04
N ASP A 218 16.44 14.29 -14.15
CA ASP A 218 17.68 13.78 -14.74
C ASP A 218 18.24 12.61 -13.92
N PHE A 219 18.25 12.72 -12.58
CA PHE A 219 18.66 11.63 -11.69
C PHE A 219 17.71 10.43 -11.75
N VAL A 220 16.40 10.70 -11.69
CA VAL A 220 15.38 9.65 -11.67
C VAL A 220 15.33 8.90 -13.01
N GLY A 221 15.59 9.58 -14.13
CA GLY A 221 15.66 8.99 -15.46
C GLY A 221 14.42 8.15 -15.79
N LYS A 222 14.63 6.84 -16.04
CA LYS A 222 13.57 5.88 -16.37
C LYS A 222 12.68 5.46 -15.18
N TRP A 223 13.03 5.83 -13.95
CA TRP A 223 12.19 5.53 -12.79
C TRP A 223 10.99 6.48 -12.73
N THR A 224 9.92 6.04 -12.05
CA THR A 224 8.67 6.81 -12.03
C THR A 224 8.79 8.07 -11.17
N ASN A 225 9.53 8.00 -10.07
CA ASN A 225 9.80 9.11 -9.16
C ASN A 225 10.96 8.76 -8.22
N MET A 226 11.38 9.74 -7.41
CA MET A 226 12.45 9.59 -6.40
C MET A 226 12.18 8.47 -5.40
N TYR A 227 10.91 8.17 -5.08
CA TYR A 227 10.57 7.04 -4.21
C TYR A 227 10.94 5.70 -4.85
N THR A 228 10.46 5.43 -6.08
CA THR A 228 10.79 4.20 -6.81
C THR A 228 12.29 4.07 -7.07
N PHE A 229 12.96 5.18 -7.36
CA PHE A 229 14.41 5.26 -7.51
C PHE A 229 15.13 4.84 -6.21
N SER A 230 14.73 5.42 -5.06
CA SER A 230 15.34 5.06 -3.76
C SER A 230 15.11 3.61 -3.41
N LYS A 231 13.91 3.06 -3.66
CA LYS A 231 13.60 1.65 -3.39
C LYS A 231 14.48 0.73 -4.22
N ALA A 232 14.66 1.00 -5.51
CA ALA A 232 15.54 0.23 -6.37
C ALA A 232 17.01 0.24 -5.90
N ILE A 233 17.52 1.37 -5.40
CA ILE A 233 18.88 1.43 -4.82
C ILE A 233 18.95 0.59 -3.56
N THR A 234 18.00 0.78 -2.64
CA THR A 234 18.01 0.09 -1.36
C THR A 234 17.96 -1.43 -1.53
N GLU A 235 17.26 -1.93 -2.55
CA GLU A 235 17.26 -3.36 -2.86
C GLU A 235 18.67 -3.90 -3.18
N SER A 236 19.49 -3.15 -3.94
CA SER A 236 20.89 -3.51 -4.18
C SER A 236 21.73 -3.44 -2.91
N VAL A 237 21.48 -2.47 -2.02
CA VAL A 237 22.17 -2.38 -0.72
C VAL A 237 21.89 -3.63 0.13
N VAL A 238 20.63 -4.10 0.14
CA VAL A 238 20.22 -5.32 0.83
C VAL A 238 20.83 -6.56 0.15
N GLU A 239 20.89 -6.57 -1.18
CA GLU A 239 21.52 -7.64 -1.95
C GLU A 239 23.00 -7.78 -1.62
N ASP A 240 23.78 -6.71 -1.77
CA ASP A 240 25.22 -6.72 -1.56
C ASP A 240 25.58 -7.11 -0.13
N PHE A 241 24.87 -6.56 0.86
CA PHE A 241 25.04 -6.96 2.25
C PHE A 241 24.68 -8.45 2.45
N GLY A 242 23.52 -8.87 1.92
CA GLY A 242 22.99 -10.21 2.09
C GLY A 242 23.85 -11.32 1.49
N ARG A 243 24.66 -11.04 0.46
CA ARG A 243 25.64 -12.00 -0.09
C ARG A 243 26.72 -12.40 0.92
N THR A 244 26.98 -11.56 1.91
CA THR A 244 28.01 -11.78 2.94
C THR A 244 27.43 -12.09 4.33
N ALA A 245 26.13 -11.84 4.53
CA ALA A 245 25.48 -12.05 5.81
C ALA A 245 25.34 -13.54 6.17
N SER A 246 25.43 -13.85 7.47
CA SER A 246 25.24 -15.20 8.01
C SER A 246 23.76 -15.62 8.10
N PHE A 247 22.85 -14.67 7.95
CA PHE A 247 21.40 -14.83 8.01
C PHE A 247 20.73 -14.43 6.68
N PRO A 248 19.51 -14.91 6.38
CA PRO A 248 18.76 -14.49 5.21
C PRO A 248 18.43 -12.99 5.24
N CYS A 249 18.76 -12.32 4.13
CA CYS A 249 18.33 -10.96 3.80
C CYS A 249 17.31 -11.04 2.66
N LEU A 250 16.09 -10.59 2.93
CA LEU A 250 14.97 -10.73 2.01
C LEU A 250 14.49 -9.36 1.55
N VAL A 251 14.16 -9.26 0.27
CA VAL A 251 13.44 -8.12 -0.29
C VAL A 251 12.01 -8.54 -0.58
N PHE A 252 11.05 -7.91 0.10
CA PHE A 252 9.63 -8.16 -0.07
C PHE A 252 8.96 -6.97 -0.78
N ARG A 253 8.40 -7.20 -1.97
CA ARG A 253 7.84 -6.20 -2.87
C ARG A 253 6.31 -6.33 -2.98
N PRO A 254 5.53 -5.69 -2.08
CA PRO A 254 4.09 -5.59 -2.29
C PRO A 254 3.76 -4.64 -3.46
N SER A 255 2.65 -4.91 -4.17
CA SER A 255 2.01 -3.98 -5.09
C SER A 255 1.23 -2.88 -4.34
N ILE A 256 0.18 -2.28 -4.94
CA ILE A 256 -0.58 -1.22 -4.28
C ILE A 256 -1.36 -1.83 -3.10
N VAL A 257 -0.86 -1.58 -1.89
CA VAL A 257 -1.48 -2.07 -0.67
C VAL A 257 -2.79 -1.33 -0.41
N VAL A 258 -3.88 -2.09 -0.33
CA VAL A 258 -5.25 -1.60 -0.12
C VAL A 258 -5.83 -2.13 1.21
N PRO A 259 -7.01 -1.66 1.66
CA PRO A 259 -7.66 -2.15 2.89
C PRO A 259 -7.72 -3.67 2.98
N PRO A 260 -7.77 -4.22 4.20
CA PRO A 260 -7.80 -5.66 4.39
C PRO A 260 -9.08 -6.28 3.84
N TYR A 261 -8.95 -7.49 3.32
CA TYR A 261 -10.08 -8.27 2.80
C TYR A 261 -10.84 -8.97 3.93
N LEU A 262 -10.13 -9.56 4.90
CA LEU A 262 -10.69 -10.38 5.98
C LEU A 262 -10.32 -9.90 7.38
N GLU A 263 -9.07 -9.54 7.64
CA GLU A 263 -8.61 -9.34 9.02
C GLU A 263 -7.70 -8.10 9.23
N PRO A 264 -7.60 -7.58 10.46
CA PRO A 264 -8.46 -7.87 11.62
C PRO A 264 -9.88 -7.33 11.48
N GLN A 265 -10.07 -6.34 10.60
CA GLN A 265 -11.37 -5.74 10.30
C GLN A 265 -11.45 -5.48 8.78
N PRO A 266 -12.32 -6.18 8.03
CA PRO A 266 -12.50 -5.95 6.59
C PRO A 266 -12.81 -4.49 6.26
N GLY A 267 -12.22 -3.98 5.19
CA GLY A 267 -12.47 -2.61 4.73
C GLY A 267 -11.93 -1.51 5.64
N TRP A 268 -11.12 -1.84 6.66
CA TRP A 268 -10.51 -0.83 7.53
C TRP A 268 -9.60 0.12 6.72
N LEU A 269 -10.02 1.38 6.67
CA LEU A 269 -9.26 2.44 6.03
C LEU A 269 -8.32 3.05 7.06
N GLY A 270 -7.02 2.75 6.92
CA GLY A 270 -5.98 3.30 7.78
C GLY A 270 -5.74 4.79 7.55
N THR A 271 -4.59 5.15 6.99
CA THR A 271 -4.27 6.55 6.69
C THR A 271 -4.82 6.97 5.32
N ARG A 272 -5.39 8.18 5.22
CA ARG A 272 -5.88 8.77 3.95
C ARG A 272 -4.72 9.22 3.05
N ASN A 273 -4.02 8.28 2.45
CA ASN A 273 -2.91 8.54 1.52
C ASN A 273 -3.07 7.72 0.23
N GLY A 274 -2.51 8.22 -0.87
CA GLY A 274 -2.40 7.49 -2.14
C GLY A 274 -3.75 7.03 -2.73
N PRO A 275 -3.92 5.73 -3.03
CA PRO A 275 -5.14 5.18 -3.66
C PRO A 275 -6.43 5.42 -2.88
N VAL A 276 -6.35 5.47 -1.54
CA VAL A 276 -7.52 5.79 -0.70
C VAL A 276 -8.03 7.18 -1.00
N THR A 277 -7.14 8.17 -1.17
CA THR A 277 -7.51 9.55 -1.51
C THR A 277 -8.14 9.65 -2.90
N LEU A 278 -7.64 8.87 -3.86
CA LEU A 278 -8.24 8.78 -5.20
C LEU A 278 -9.67 8.21 -5.13
N THR A 279 -9.84 7.11 -4.40
CA THR A 279 -11.15 6.47 -4.16
C THR A 279 -12.11 7.44 -3.49
N VAL A 280 -11.66 8.19 -2.48
CA VAL A 280 -12.46 9.26 -1.84
C VAL A 280 -12.90 10.30 -2.87
N GLY A 281 -11.99 10.74 -3.73
CA GLY A 281 -12.30 11.70 -4.79
C GLY A 281 -13.39 11.21 -5.74
N ILE A 282 -13.35 9.92 -6.11
CA ILE A 282 -14.37 9.29 -6.97
C ILE A 282 -15.73 9.26 -6.24
N TYR A 283 -15.76 8.74 -5.00
CA TYR A 283 -17.01 8.59 -4.24
C TYR A 283 -17.67 9.92 -3.86
N LEU A 284 -16.89 10.99 -3.73
CA LEU A 284 -17.42 12.34 -3.49
C LEU A 284 -17.92 13.04 -4.77
N GLY A 285 -17.66 12.48 -5.96
CA GLY A 285 -17.94 13.14 -7.23
C GLY A 285 -16.97 14.30 -7.51
N LEU A 286 -15.71 14.18 -7.09
CA LEU A 286 -14.62 15.14 -7.37
C LEU A 286 -13.70 14.65 -8.50
N VAL A 287 -13.68 13.34 -8.76
CA VAL A 287 -12.89 12.70 -9.81
C VAL A 287 -13.85 11.96 -10.74
N HIS A 288 -13.77 12.26 -12.03
CA HIS A 288 -14.68 11.71 -13.05
C HIS A 288 -13.97 11.16 -14.27
N VAL A 289 -12.71 11.53 -14.49
CA VAL A 289 -11.95 11.17 -15.68
C VAL A 289 -10.57 10.73 -15.24
N ILE A 290 -10.16 9.54 -15.68
CA ILE A 290 -8.83 8.99 -15.44
C ILE A 290 -8.30 8.48 -16.78
N GLN A 291 -7.01 8.71 -17.05
CA GLN A 291 -6.38 8.19 -18.25
C GLN A 291 -5.86 6.76 -18.00
N THR A 292 -6.47 5.78 -18.66
CA THR A 292 -6.04 4.38 -18.67
C THR A 292 -6.80 3.59 -19.76
N LEU A 293 -6.43 2.32 -19.97
CA LEU A 293 -7.16 1.38 -20.82
C LEU A 293 -8.14 0.57 -19.95
N GLU A 294 -9.36 0.30 -20.45
CA GLU A 294 -10.38 -0.41 -19.66
C GLU A 294 -9.95 -1.83 -19.26
N ASP A 295 -9.23 -2.53 -20.14
CA ASP A 295 -8.73 -3.89 -19.87
C ASP A 295 -7.34 -3.91 -19.20
N ALA A 296 -6.76 -2.76 -18.88
CA ALA A 296 -5.47 -2.72 -18.19
C ALA A 296 -5.59 -3.30 -16.77
N LEU A 297 -4.51 -3.97 -16.35
CA LEU A 297 -4.37 -4.49 -15.01
C LEU A 297 -4.16 -3.35 -14.02
N PHE A 298 -4.92 -3.35 -12.94
CA PHE A 298 -4.73 -2.46 -11.81
C PHE A 298 -4.33 -3.27 -10.59
N ASP A 299 -3.02 -3.46 -10.42
CA ASP A 299 -2.50 -4.36 -9.40
C ASP A 299 -2.67 -3.78 -7.99
N ILE A 300 -3.64 -4.32 -7.25
CA ILE A 300 -3.91 -4.01 -5.85
C ILE A 300 -3.77 -5.28 -5.01
N ILE A 301 -3.36 -5.11 -3.74
CA ILE A 301 -3.16 -6.22 -2.82
C ILE A 301 -3.68 -5.88 -1.42
N PRO A 302 -4.65 -6.65 -0.85
CA PRO A 302 -5.11 -6.40 0.51
C PRO A 302 -4.00 -6.53 1.56
N VAL A 303 -3.97 -5.59 2.51
CA VAL A 303 -2.90 -5.50 3.52
C VAL A 303 -2.80 -6.74 4.43
N ASP A 304 -3.88 -7.47 4.64
CA ASP A 304 -3.88 -8.72 5.40
C ASP A 304 -3.20 -9.86 4.63
N ILE A 305 -3.42 -9.95 3.33
CA ILE A 305 -2.69 -10.88 2.44
C ILE A 305 -1.20 -10.55 2.46
N VAL A 306 -0.83 -9.27 2.31
CA VAL A 306 0.56 -8.81 2.39
C VAL A 306 1.19 -9.18 3.73
N THR A 307 0.46 -8.99 4.82
CA THR A 307 0.95 -9.26 6.18
C THR A 307 1.14 -10.76 6.40
N ASN A 308 0.14 -11.58 6.04
CA ASN A 308 0.19 -13.02 6.23
C ASN A 308 1.30 -13.66 5.37
N SER A 309 1.43 -13.22 4.11
CA SER A 309 2.48 -13.69 3.22
C SER A 309 3.88 -13.29 3.74
N LEU A 310 4.03 -12.09 4.29
CA LEU A 310 5.29 -11.63 4.90
C LEU A 310 5.70 -12.45 6.13
N LEU A 311 4.75 -12.80 7.00
CA LEU A 311 5.08 -13.61 8.18
C LEU A 311 5.38 -15.07 7.80
N ALA A 312 4.65 -15.62 6.82
CA ALA A 312 4.92 -16.94 6.29
C ALA A 312 6.27 -17.01 5.57
N LEU A 313 6.61 -16.04 4.72
CA LEU A 313 7.89 -16.06 4.01
C LEU A 313 9.09 -15.94 4.97
N ILE A 314 8.96 -15.21 6.09
CA ILE A 314 10.03 -15.12 7.09
C ILE A 314 10.28 -16.49 7.70
N TRP A 315 9.23 -17.17 8.14
CA TRP A 315 9.31 -18.54 8.65
C TRP A 315 9.97 -19.48 7.63
N ASP A 316 9.49 -19.44 6.39
CA ASP A 316 9.97 -20.32 5.33
C ASP A 316 11.44 -20.06 4.97
N SER A 317 11.83 -18.79 4.87
CA SER A 317 13.20 -18.38 4.54
C SER A 317 14.23 -18.77 5.59
N VAL A 318 13.80 -19.03 6.84
CA VAL A 318 14.69 -19.44 7.93
C VAL A 318 14.76 -20.96 8.02
N LEU A 319 13.64 -21.67 7.86
CA LEU A 319 13.58 -23.12 8.05
C LEU A 319 13.80 -23.94 6.78
N HIS A 320 13.43 -23.41 5.61
CA HIS A 320 13.45 -24.12 4.33
C HIS A 320 14.35 -23.43 3.29
N ARG A 321 15.27 -22.59 3.75
CA ARG A 321 16.21 -21.86 2.89
C ARG A 321 17.03 -22.82 2.02
N LYS A 322 16.84 -22.74 0.70
CA LYS A 322 17.60 -23.56 -0.27
C LYS A 322 18.94 -22.92 -0.66
N SER A 323 19.01 -21.59 -0.69
CA SER A 323 20.19 -20.84 -1.15
C SER A 323 20.64 -19.81 -0.11
N LYS A 324 21.96 -19.63 0.02
CA LYS A 324 22.55 -18.55 0.82
C LYS A 324 22.49 -17.18 0.12
N GLU A 325 22.06 -17.13 -1.12
CA GLU A 325 21.83 -15.88 -1.82
C GLU A 325 20.67 -15.10 -1.19
N PRO A 326 20.70 -13.74 -1.26
CA PRO A 326 19.53 -12.91 -0.99
C PRO A 326 18.38 -13.28 -1.92
N GLN A 327 17.15 -13.10 -1.47
CA GLN A 327 15.97 -13.46 -2.25
C GLN A 327 14.97 -12.31 -2.33
N VAL A 328 14.25 -12.27 -3.45
CA VAL A 328 13.19 -11.32 -3.75
C VAL A 328 11.86 -12.07 -3.76
N TYR A 329 10.85 -11.46 -3.15
CA TYR A 329 9.47 -11.96 -3.12
C TYR A 329 8.52 -10.84 -3.52
N ASN A 330 7.73 -11.05 -4.56
CA ASN A 330 6.69 -10.12 -4.95
C ASN A 330 5.35 -10.56 -4.35
N CYS A 331 4.55 -9.62 -3.87
CA CYS A 331 3.19 -9.86 -3.39
C CYS A 331 2.22 -8.98 -4.19
N ALA A 332 1.66 -9.58 -5.25
CA ALA A 332 0.92 -8.87 -6.28
C ALA A 332 -0.20 -9.74 -6.85
N SER A 333 -1.18 -9.09 -7.51
CA SER A 333 -2.39 -9.73 -8.00
C SER A 333 -2.37 -10.03 -9.51
N SER A 334 -1.60 -9.28 -10.29
CA SER A 334 -1.64 -9.26 -11.75
C SER A 334 -1.37 -10.60 -12.43
N ASP A 335 -0.53 -11.46 -11.84
CA ASP A 335 -0.24 -12.79 -12.38
C ASP A 335 -0.99 -13.92 -11.66
N TRP A 336 -1.75 -13.62 -10.60
CA TRP A 336 -2.36 -14.61 -9.69
C TRP A 336 -3.88 -14.57 -9.70
N ASN A 337 -4.46 -13.42 -9.38
CA ASN A 337 -5.89 -13.16 -9.40
C ASN A 337 -6.10 -11.71 -9.87
N PRO A 338 -6.07 -11.46 -11.18
CA PRO A 338 -5.97 -10.11 -11.72
C PRO A 338 -7.19 -9.23 -11.38
N PHE A 339 -6.93 -7.99 -10.97
CA PHE A 339 -7.95 -6.94 -10.86
C PHE A 339 -7.82 -5.98 -12.06
N THR A 340 -8.90 -5.77 -12.82
CA THR A 340 -8.91 -4.94 -14.04
C THR A 340 -9.63 -3.62 -13.82
N TYR A 341 -9.35 -2.61 -14.66
CA TYR A 341 -10.13 -1.37 -14.64
C TYR A 341 -11.60 -1.61 -15.00
N ALA A 342 -11.91 -2.52 -15.92
CA ALA A 342 -13.28 -2.92 -16.25
C ALA A 342 -14.06 -3.38 -14.99
N LEU A 343 -13.47 -4.27 -14.19
CA LEU A 343 -14.03 -4.71 -12.92
C LEU A 343 -14.17 -3.54 -11.92
N ALA A 344 -13.19 -2.63 -11.89
CA ALA A 344 -13.28 -1.43 -11.07
C ALA A 344 -14.45 -0.51 -11.48
N ILE A 345 -14.74 -0.34 -12.77
CA ILE A 345 -15.90 0.45 -13.26
C ILE A 345 -17.20 -0.21 -12.81
N GLU A 346 -17.32 -1.51 -13.10
CA GLU A 346 -18.53 -2.30 -12.83
C GLU A 346 -18.88 -2.22 -11.34
N THR A 347 -17.90 -2.51 -10.49
CA THR A 347 -18.06 -2.47 -9.04
C THR A 347 -18.28 -1.05 -8.52
N ALA A 348 -17.56 -0.03 -9.01
CA ALA A 348 -17.78 1.35 -8.59
C ALA A 348 -19.20 1.86 -8.91
N ARG A 349 -19.78 1.49 -10.06
CA ARG A 349 -21.17 1.85 -10.40
C ARG A 349 -22.17 1.28 -9.41
N THR A 350 -22.00 0.04 -9.00
CA THR A 350 -22.91 -0.63 -8.06
C THR A 350 -22.73 -0.13 -6.63
N THR A 351 -21.49 0.02 -6.16
CA THR A 351 -21.21 0.39 -4.78
C THR A 351 -21.47 1.85 -4.47
N THR A 352 -21.24 2.78 -5.42
CA THR A 352 -21.56 4.20 -5.22
C THR A 352 -23.06 4.45 -5.05
N TYR A 353 -23.90 3.64 -5.69
CA TYR A 353 -25.35 3.63 -5.48
C TYR A 353 -25.77 2.91 -4.19
N LYS A 354 -25.11 1.79 -3.86
CA LYS A 354 -25.45 0.99 -2.66
C LYS A 354 -25.09 1.72 -1.37
N TYR A 355 -23.92 2.38 -1.33
CA TYR A 355 -23.33 3.05 -0.17
C TYR A 355 -22.95 4.53 -0.44
N PRO A 356 -23.88 5.39 -0.90
CA PRO A 356 -23.60 6.80 -1.11
C PRO A 356 -23.33 7.53 0.22
N THR A 357 -22.68 8.69 0.11
CA THR A 357 -22.38 9.59 1.23
C THR A 357 -23.10 10.92 1.09
N LEU A 358 -23.59 11.47 2.20
CA LEU A 358 -24.10 12.84 2.26
C LEU A 358 -23.02 13.88 1.93
N GLN A 359 -21.74 13.54 1.96
CA GLN A 359 -20.64 14.43 1.61
C GLN A 359 -20.42 14.59 0.09
N MET A 360 -21.11 13.82 -0.77
CA MET A 360 -21.02 13.97 -2.23
C MET A 360 -21.26 15.41 -2.66
N VAL A 361 -20.38 15.95 -3.51
CA VAL A 361 -20.56 17.27 -4.10
C VAL A 361 -21.19 17.20 -5.49
N TRP A 362 -21.03 16.07 -6.18
CA TRP A 362 -21.61 15.79 -7.48
C TRP A 362 -22.01 14.32 -7.61
N TYR A 363 -22.73 13.98 -8.68
CA TYR A 363 -23.04 12.59 -9.02
C TYR A 363 -21.75 11.80 -9.25
N PRO A 364 -21.48 10.71 -8.52
CA PRO A 364 -20.25 9.94 -8.69
C PRO A 364 -20.37 9.07 -9.93
N PHE A 365 -19.68 9.47 -10.99
CA PHE A 365 -19.46 8.66 -12.18
C PHE A 365 -17.97 8.69 -12.54
N LEU A 366 -17.51 7.69 -13.27
CA LEU A 366 -16.13 7.55 -13.71
C LEU A 366 -16.09 7.16 -15.18
N VAL A 367 -15.21 7.81 -15.92
CA VAL A 367 -14.90 7.54 -17.32
C VAL A 367 -13.40 7.34 -17.45
N PHE A 368 -13.01 6.26 -18.10
CA PHE A 368 -11.62 6.03 -18.49
C PHE A 368 -11.41 6.46 -19.92
N VAL A 369 -10.27 7.11 -20.19
CA VAL A 369 -9.90 7.55 -21.54
C VAL A 369 -8.49 7.10 -21.89
N PRO A 370 -8.27 6.52 -23.08
CA PRO A 370 -6.94 6.08 -23.48
C PRO A 370 -6.04 7.26 -23.89
N ASN A 371 -6.65 8.33 -24.43
CA ASN A 371 -5.93 9.44 -25.07
C ASN A 371 -5.83 10.67 -24.16
N PHE A 372 -4.65 11.30 -24.17
CA PHE A 372 -4.35 12.50 -23.36
C PHE A 372 -5.16 13.73 -23.79
N GLY A 373 -5.46 13.90 -25.08
CA GLY A 373 -6.34 14.97 -25.58
C GLY A 373 -7.77 14.81 -25.05
N ALA A 374 -8.31 13.59 -25.08
CA ALA A 374 -9.61 13.30 -24.48
C ALA A 374 -9.62 13.57 -22.97
N LEU A 375 -8.54 13.22 -22.26
CA LEU A 375 -8.38 13.57 -20.84
C LEU A 375 -8.49 15.07 -20.61
N ILE A 376 -7.79 15.90 -21.40
CA ILE A 376 -7.83 17.36 -21.26
C ILE A 376 -9.25 17.88 -21.47
N VAL A 377 -9.89 17.49 -22.57
CA VAL A 377 -11.24 17.96 -22.93
C VAL A 377 -12.25 17.59 -21.84
N LEU A 378 -12.28 16.32 -21.43
CA LEU A 378 -13.22 15.87 -20.40
C LEU A 378 -12.89 16.44 -19.01
N HIS A 379 -11.62 16.66 -18.68
CA HIS A 379 -11.22 17.33 -17.44
C HIS A 379 -11.71 18.79 -17.40
N LEU A 380 -11.64 19.51 -18.52
CA LEU A 380 -12.20 20.86 -18.61
C LEU A 380 -13.72 20.85 -18.40
N ILE A 381 -14.42 19.92 -19.07
CA ILE A 381 -15.89 19.82 -19.03
C ILE A 381 -16.39 19.37 -17.65
N PHE A 382 -15.78 18.36 -17.04
CA PHE A 382 -16.31 17.73 -15.83
C PHE A 382 -15.69 18.23 -14.53
N HIS A 383 -14.54 18.92 -14.57
CA HIS A 383 -13.89 19.43 -13.36
C HIS A 383 -13.76 20.95 -13.38
N VAL A 384 -13.10 21.53 -14.39
CA VAL A 384 -12.71 22.95 -14.37
C VAL A 384 -13.92 23.87 -14.55
N ILE A 385 -14.73 23.68 -15.59
CA ILE A 385 -15.89 24.53 -15.87
C ILE A 385 -16.90 24.48 -14.70
N PRO A 386 -17.33 23.30 -14.20
CA PRO A 386 -18.24 23.23 -13.06
C PRO A 386 -17.67 23.90 -11.80
N ALA A 387 -16.37 23.79 -11.54
CA ALA A 387 -15.73 24.43 -10.39
C ALA A 387 -15.74 25.96 -10.50
N ILE A 388 -15.45 26.52 -11.68
CA ILE A 388 -15.56 27.97 -11.92
C ILE A 388 -17.00 28.45 -11.69
N MET A 389 -17.99 27.75 -12.25
CA MET A 389 -19.41 28.08 -12.05
C MET A 389 -19.81 28.03 -10.57
N ALA A 390 -19.37 27.01 -9.84
CA ALA A 390 -19.61 26.88 -8.42
C ALA A 390 -18.99 28.04 -7.62
N ASP A 391 -17.76 28.44 -7.94
CA ASP A 391 -17.08 29.55 -7.28
C ASP A 391 -17.72 30.90 -7.60
N ILE A 392 -18.21 31.13 -8.83
CA ILE A 392 -19.01 32.31 -9.17
C ILE A 392 -20.25 32.40 -8.27
N VAL A 393 -20.97 31.30 -8.08
CA VAL A 393 -22.16 31.26 -7.19
C VAL A 393 -21.77 31.50 -5.73
N LEU A 394 -20.64 30.97 -5.26
CA LEU A 394 -20.14 31.21 -3.91
C LEU A 394 -19.80 32.69 -3.70
N VAL A 395 -19.07 33.29 -4.65
CA VAL A 395 -18.70 34.72 -4.61
C VAL A 395 -19.95 35.61 -4.65
N ALA A 396 -20.92 35.31 -5.51
CA ALA A 396 -22.20 36.02 -5.56
C ALA A 396 -22.96 35.96 -4.22
N ARG A 397 -22.79 34.86 -3.46
CA ARG A 397 -23.31 34.68 -2.10
C ARG A 397 -22.38 35.21 -1.00
N ARG A 398 -21.35 35.99 -1.36
CA ARG A 398 -20.32 36.53 -0.45
C ARG A 398 -19.59 35.44 0.36
N LYS A 399 -19.44 34.25 -0.21
CA LYS A 399 -18.66 33.14 0.34
C LYS A 399 -17.31 33.02 -0.36
N LYS A 400 -16.34 32.44 0.34
CA LYS A 400 -15.00 32.18 -0.20
C LYS A 400 -15.08 31.15 -1.34
N PRO A 401 -14.44 31.38 -2.50
CA PRO A 401 -14.31 30.37 -3.55
C PRO A 401 -13.41 29.23 -3.07
N LEU A 402 -13.85 28.00 -3.30
CA LEU A 402 -13.18 26.77 -2.81
C LEU A 402 -13.14 25.67 -3.87
N ALA A 403 -14.00 25.70 -4.88
CA ALA A 403 -14.16 24.62 -5.85
C ALA A 403 -12.95 24.50 -6.77
N ILE A 404 -12.44 25.61 -7.32
CA ILE A 404 -11.27 25.56 -8.21
C ILE A 404 -10.00 25.10 -7.47
N SER A 405 -9.88 25.47 -6.19
CA SER A 405 -8.80 25.00 -5.32
C SER A 405 -8.90 23.49 -5.07
N ALA A 406 -10.11 22.96 -4.93
CA ALA A 406 -10.33 21.53 -4.79
C ALA A 406 -9.96 20.77 -6.08
N VAL A 407 -10.39 21.25 -7.24
CA VAL A 407 -10.00 20.68 -8.55
C VAL A 407 -8.49 20.69 -8.71
N TRP A 408 -7.82 21.81 -8.43
CA TRP A 408 -6.36 21.89 -8.55
C TRP A 408 -5.64 20.86 -7.68
N LYS A 409 -6.08 20.65 -6.44
CA LYS A 409 -5.52 19.62 -5.54
C LYS A 409 -5.74 18.21 -6.09
N VAL A 410 -6.93 17.94 -6.63
CA VAL A 410 -7.27 16.64 -7.23
C VAL A 410 -6.43 16.38 -8.47
N THR A 411 -6.33 17.33 -9.39
CA THR A 411 -5.51 17.22 -10.62
C THR A 411 -4.05 17.00 -10.30
N LYS A 412 -3.51 17.73 -9.29
CA LYS A 412 -2.13 17.53 -8.82
C LYS A 412 -1.90 16.09 -8.35
N ASN A 413 -2.79 15.55 -7.52
CA ASN A 413 -2.69 14.18 -7.01
C ASN A 413 -2.85 13.13 -8.13
N LEU A 414 -3.79 13.33 -9.05
CA LEU A 414 -3.99 12.45 -10.20
C LEU A 414 -2.75 12.40 -11.10
N ARG A 415 -2.11 13.54 -11.36
CA ARG A 415 -0.87 13.58 -12.17
C ARG A 415 0.25 12.77 -11.52
N VAL A 416 0.38 12.87 -10.21
CA VAL A 416 1.37 12.10 -9.44
C VAL A 416 1.10 10.59 -9.49
N LEU A 417 -0.18 10.19 -9.45
CA LEU A 417 -0.59 8.79 -9.51
C LEU A 417 -0.64 8.22 -10.94
N SER A 418 -0.76 9.07 -11.97
CA SER A 418 -0.97 8.67 -13.37
C SER A 418 0.03 7.60 -13.84
N ARG A 419 1.31 7.74 -13.47
CA ARG A 419 2.37 6.79 -13.82
C ARG A 419 2.23 5.41 -13.17
N PHE A 420 1.40 5.25 -12.14
CA PHE A 420 1.11 3.96 -11.49
C PHE A 420 -0.23 3.36 -11.94
N ILE A 421 -1.08 4.13 -12.61
CA ILE A 421 -2.44 3.73 -13.02
C ILE A 421 -2.64 3.67 -14.55
N ALA A 422 -1.69 4.22 -15.32
CA ALA A 422 -1.82 4.34 -16.77
C ALA A 422 -1.24 3.15 -17.56
N ALA A 423 -0.47 2.27 -16.93
CA ALA A 423 0.14 1.11 -17.59
C ALA A 423 -0.29 -0.20 -16.93
N SER A 424 -0.23 -1.26 -17.72
CA SER A 424 -0.60 -2.61 -17.33
C SER A 424 0.67 -3.43 -17.16
N TRP A 425 1.06 -3.72 -15.92
CA TRP A 425 2.23 -4.53 -15.61
C TRP A 425 1.83 -5.92 -15.14
N ILE A 426 2.68 -6.91 -15.47
CA ILE A 426 2.58 -8.26 -14.93
C ILE A 426 3.67 -8.42 -13.88
N ILE A 427 3.28 -8.54 -12.62
CA ILE A 427 4.19 -8.78 -11.50
C ILE A 427 4.12 -10.27 -11.16
N LYS A 428 5.23 -10.98 -11.37
CA LYS A 428 5.35 -12.40 -11.06
C LYS A 428 5.44 -12.63 -9.56
N SER A 429 4.66 -13.56 -9.02
CA SER A 429 4.60 -13.89 -7.59
C SER A 429 4.76 -15.39 -7.34
N ASP A 430 5.72 -16.03 -7.99
CA ASP A 430 5.90 -17.49 -7.95
C ASP A 430 6.54 -17.96 -6.64
N ASN A 431 7.53 -17.23 -6.10
CA ASN A 431 8.21 -17.58 -4.85
C ASN A 431 7.25 -17.54 -3.65
N ILE A 432 6.37 -16.54 -3.57
CA ILE A 432 5.40 -16.45 -2.46
C ILE A 432 4.34 -17.56 -2.54
N ARG A 433 3.97 -18.01 -3.75
CA ARG A 433 3.09 -19.16 -3.95
C ARG A 433 3.77 -20.46 -3.52
N ASP A 434 5.07 -20.60 -3.82
CA ASP A 434 5.86 -21.76 -3.42
C ASP A 434 5.91 -21.90 -1.88
N VAL A 435 5.97 -20.79 -1.13
CA VAL A 435 5.87 -20.81 0.35
C VAL A 435 4.59 -21.51 0.83
N GLN A 436 3.45 -21.29 0.17
CA GLN A 436 2.18 -21.90 0.57
C GLN A 436 2.19 -23.43 0.49
N THR A 437 2.98 -23.98 -0.43
CA THR A 437 3.07 -25.44 -0.61
C THR A 437 3.69 -26.15 0.60
N ARG A 438 4.41 -25.42 1.44
CA ARG A 438 5.04 -25.92 2.67
C ARG A 438 4.23 -25.64 3.93
N MET A 439 3.17 -24.85 3.85
CA MET A 439 2.32 -24.52 4.99
C MET A 439 1.40 -25.70 5.33
N ASN A 440 1.25 -26.00 6.62
CA ASN A 440 0.27 -26.99 7.07
C ASN A 440 -1.15 -26.39 7.13
N ALA A 441 -2.15 -27.23 7.44
CA ALA A 441 -3.55 -26.79 7.48
C ALA A 441 -3.80 -25.67 8.51
N ALA A 442 -3.12 -25.72 9.67
CA ALA A 442 -3.22 -24.68 10.69
C ALA A 442 -2.58 -23.36 10.22
N ASP A 443 -1.44 -23.42 9.54
CA ASP A 443 -0.79 -22.25 8.93
C ASP A 443 -1.67 -21.59 7.86
N LEU A 444 -2.26 -22.38 6.97
CA LEU A 444 -3.16 -21.86 5.91
C LEU A 444 -4.40 -21.19 6.50
N LYS A 445 -4.89 -21.66 7.65
CA LYS A 445 -6.01 -21.07 8.38
C LYS A 445 -5.62 -19.82 9.17
N GLU A 446 -4.48 -19.86 9.85
CA GLU A 446 -4.02 -18.78 10.72
C GLU A 446 -3.33 -17.66 9.94
N PHE A 447 -2.73 -17.93 8.78
CA PHE A 447 -2.04 -16.96 7.92
C PHE A 447 -2.52 -17.08 6.46
N PRO A 448 -3.80 -16.81 6.16
CA PRO A 448 -4.31 -16.95 4.79
C PRO A 448 -3.78 -15.86 3.87
N PHE A 449 -3.22 -16.26 2.72
CA PHE A 449 -2.82 -15.33 1.65
C PHE A 449 -2.96 -15.93 0.23
N ASP A 450 -3.80 -16.97 0.05
CA ASP A 450 -4.11 -17.46 -1.29
C ASP A 450 -5.03 -16.48 -2.02
N LEU A 451 -4.49 -15.82 -3.04
CA LEU A 451 -5.24 -14.87 -3.84
C LEU A 451 -6.34 -15.53 -4.66
N LYS A 452 -6.30 -16.83 -4.96
CA LYS A 452 -7.40 -17.52 -5.66
C LYS A 452 -8.67 -17.59 -4.81
N ALA A 453 -8.54 -17.53 -3.49
CA ALA A 453 -9.66 -17.50 -2.57
C ALA A 453 -10.26 -16.09 -2.39
N LEU A 454 -9.62 -15.06 -2.94
CA LEU A 454 -10.13 -13.69 -2.89
C LEU A 454 -11.21 -13.47 -3.94
N ASP A 455 -12.37 -13.00 -3.48
CA ASP A 455 -13.47 -12.53 -4.33
C ASP A 455 -13.40 -11.01 -4.43
N TRP A 456 -13.07 -10.51 -5.62
CA TRP A 456 -12.94 -9.07 -5.87
C TRP A 456 -14.26 -8.31 -5.71
N TYR A 457 -15.42 -8.92 -6.04
CA TYR A 457 -16.72 -8.28 -5.86
C TYR A 457 -17.05 -8.11 -4.38
N ARG A 458 -16.82 -9.16 -3.59
CA ARG A 458 -16.96 -9.09 -2.13
C ARG A 458 -15.99 -8.07 -1.52
N TYR A 459 -14.74 -8.06 -1.99
CA TYR A 459 -13.72 -7.11 -1.54
C TYR A 459 -14.16 -5.67 -1.78
N VAL A 460 -14.58 -5.32 -3.01
CA VAL A 460 -14.99 -3.95 -3.34
C VAL A 460 -16.25 -3.53 -2.59
N ASP A 461 -17.23 -4.43 -2.41
CA ASP A 461 -18.43 -4.13 -1.60
C ASP A 461 -18.06 -3.78 -0.16
N THR A 462 -17.15 -4.55 0.44
CA THR A 462 -16.71 -4.34 1.82
C THR A 462 -15.86 -3.07 1.96
N ALA A 463 -14.97 -2.81 1.00
CA ALA A 463 -14.19 -1.58 0.96
C ALA A 463 -15.08 -0.33 0.83
N ALA A 464 -16.18 -0.42 0.07
CA ALA A 464 -17.15 0.66 -0.07
C ALA A 464 -17.90 0.96 1.23
N GLN A 465 -18.25 -0.07 2.02
CA GLN A 465 -18.82 0.10 3.36
C GLN A 465 -17.82 0.81 4.29
N GLY A 466 -16.58 0.34 4.32
CA GLY A 466 -15.50 0.97 5.11
C GLY A 466 -15.27 2.43 4.73
N PHE A 467 -15.34 2.75 3.43
CA PHE A 467 -15.32 4.15 2.95
C PHE A 467 -16.43 4.99 3.56
N ARG A 468 -17.66 4.47 3.56
CA ARG A 468 -18.79 5.18 4.13
C ARG A 468 -18.60 5.39 5.65
N GLU A 469 -18.13 4.40 6.39
CA GLU A 469 -17.84 4.56 7.82
C GLU A 469 -16.80 5.67 8.09
N MET A 470 -15.79 5.79 7.23
CA MET A 470 -14.78 6.85 7.33
C MET A 470 -15.36 8.27 7.17
N THR A 471 -16.52 8.41 6.52
CA THR A 471 -17.25 9.69 6.44
C THR A 471 -17.95 10.08 7.75
N LYS A 472 -17.86 9.22 8.79
CA LYS A 472 -18.54 9.36 10.08
C LYS A 472 -20.07 9.42 9.97
N GLU A 473 -20.62 8.84 8.91
CA GLU A 473 -22.06 8.72 8.69
C GLU A 473 -22.62 7.44 9.29
N THR A 474 -23.74 7.56 10.00
CA THR A 474 -24.39 6.42 10.64
C THR A 474 -25.21 5.60 9.62
N PRO A 475 -25.56 4.33 9.89
CA PRO A 475 -26.42 3.54 9.01
C PRO A 475 -27.76 4.24 8.68
N GLU A 476 -28.31 5.01 9.62
CA GLU A 476 -29.59 5.72 9.49
C GLU A 476 -29.53 6.87 8.47
N SER A 477 -28.34 7.39 8.14
CA SER A 477 -28.22 8.44 7.11
C SER A 477 -28.28 7.89 5.68
N LEU A 478 -28.23 6.57 5.48
CA LEU A 478 -28.16 5.94 4.17
C LEU A 478 -29.37 6.26 3.26
N PRO A 479 -30.64 6.26 3.74
CA PRO A 479 -31.77 6.66 2.91
C PRO A 479 -31.67 8.11 2.43
N ALA A 480 -31.19 9.02 3.28
CA ALA A 480 -30.98 10.41 2.90
C ALA A 480 -29.85 10.56 1.87
N ALA A 481 -28.76 9.81 2.03
CA ALA A 481 -27.66 9.76 1.07
C ALA A 481 -28.12 9.23 -0.29
N ARG A 482 -28.98 8.20 -0.33
CA ARG A 482 -29.59 7.67 -1.57
C ARG A 482 -30.51 8.68 -2.25
N LYS A 483 -31.33 9.42 -1.49
CA LYS A 483 -32.13 10.53 -2.03
C LYS A 483 -31.25 11.61 -2.64
N LYS A 484 -30.14 11.96 -1.97
CA LYS A 484 -29.15 12.92 -2.50
C LYS A 484 -28.50 12.40 -3.78
N TYR A 485 -28.09 11.14 -3.80
CA TYR A 485 -27.55 10.46 -4.99
C TYR A 485 -28.52 10.60 -6.18
N GLN A 486 -29.79 10.23 -6.00
CA GLN A 486 -30.80 10.30 -7.05
C GLN A 486 -31.01 11.72 -7.57
N ARG A 487 -31.05 12.72 -6.68
CA ARG A 487 -31.17 14.13 -7.09
C ARG A 487 -29.96 14.60 -7.90
N LEU A 488 -28.75 14.25 -7.45
CA LEU A 488 -27.52 14.59 -8.18
C LEU A 488 -27.46 13.88 -9.54
N MET A 489 -27.89 12.62 -9.59
CA MET A 489 -27.98 11.83 -10.83
C MET A 489 -28.95 12.48 -11.83
N ILE A 490 -30.17 12.82 -11.39
CA ILE A 490 -31.15 13.51 -12.24
C ILE A 490 -30.58 14.84 -12.73
N LEU A 491 -29.99 15.64 -11.83
CA LEU A 491 -29.37 16.91 -12.18
C LEU A 491 -28.25 16.73 -13.23
N HIS A 492 -27.37 15.75 -13.03
CA HIS A 492 -26.28 15.47 -13.95
C HIS A 492 -26.78 15.09 -15.34
N TYR A 493 -27.68 14.10 -15.44
CA TYR A 493 -28.21 13.68 -16.74
C TYR A 493 -29.08 14.75 -17.40
N THR A 494 -29.76 15.60 -16.63
CA THR A 494 -30.47 16.77 -17.17
C THR A 494 -29.49 17.73 -17.82
N ILE A 495 -28.41 18.10 -17.12
CA ILE A 495 -27.36 18.98 -17.67
C ILE A 495 -26.71 18.36 -18.91
N CYS A 496 -26.33 17.08 -18.85
CA CYS A 496 -25.77 16.38 -20.01
C CYS A 496 -26.72 16.38 -21.20
N SER A 497 -28.02 16.14 -20.99
CA SER A 497 -29.03 16.16 -22.05
C SER A 497 -29.14 17.54 -22.68
N PHE A 498 -29.17 18.62 -21.88
CA PHE A 498 -29.17 19.99 -22.39
C PHE A 498 -27.90 20.31 -23.19
N LEU A 499 -26.72 19.89 -22.72
CA LEU A 499 -25.46 20.11 -23.43
C LEU A 499 -25.43 19.36 -24.77
N VAL A 500 -25.90 18.11 -24.81
CA VAL A 500 -26.01 17.33 -26.06
C VAL A 500 -26.99 17.97 -27.03
N LEU A 501 -28.18 18.38 -26.57
CA LEU A 501 -29.17 19.06 -27.42
C LEU A 501 -28.63 20.40 -27.95
N PHE A 502 -27.91 21.16 -27.12
CA PHE A 502 -27.25 22.39 -27.54
C PHE A 502 -26.19 22.14 -28.62
N LEU A 503 -25.35 21.11 -28.44
CA LEU A 503 -24.34 20.72 -29.43
C LEU A 503 -24.98 20.27 -30.74
N LEU A 504 -26.04 19.44 -30.69
CA LEU A 504 -26.77 18.99 -31.88
C LEU A 504 -27.43 20.18 -32.61
N SER A 505 -28.04 21.11 -31.88
CA SER A 505 -28.59 22.34 -32.46
C SER A 505 -27.51 23.22 -33.10
N PHE A 506 -26.34 23.33 -32.46
CA PHE A 506 -25.22 24.09 -33.00
C PHE A 506 -24.68 23.46 -34.29
N LEU A 507 -24.46 22.14 -34.29
CA LEU A 507 -24.01 21.39 -35.46
C LEU A 507 -25.04 21.47 -36.59
N TYR A 508 -26.33 21.32 -36.31
CA TYR A 508 -27.39 21.49 -37.29
C TYR A 508 -27.33 22.86 -37.95
N ARG A 509 -27.21 23.95 -37.17
CA ARG A 509 -27.10 25.32 -37.71
C ARG A 509 -25.81 25.52 -38.52
N ALA A 510 -24.70 24.98 -38.06
CA ALA A 510 -23.42 25.07 -38.77
C ALA A 510 -23.49 24.34 -40.12
N LEU A 511 -24.00 23.11 -40.14
CA LEU A 511 -24.19 22.33 -41.38
C LEU A 511 -25.20 22.99 -42.31
N TYR A 512 -26.34 23.45 -41.78
CA TYR A 512 -27.33 24.19 -42.56
C TYR A 512 -26.70 25.41 -43.25
N ASN A 513 -25.89 26.19 -42.54
CA ASN A 513 -25.20 27.34 -43.13
C ASN A 513 -24.15 26.96 -44.17
N VAL A 514 -23.51 25.79 -44.06
CA VAL A 514 -22.54 25.31 -45.05
C VAL A 514 -23.22 24.78 -46.33
N PHE A 515 -24.39 24.15 -46.20
CA PHE A 515 -25.12 23.55 -47.34
C PHE A 515 -26.24 24.43 -47.91
N SER A 516 -26.53 25.57 -47.31
CA SER A 516 -27.47 26.58 -47.83
C SER A 516 -26.78 27.68 -48.65
N TYR A 517 -25.47 27.56 -48.86
CA TYR A 517 -24.69 28.22 -49.91
C TYR A 517 -24.33 27.18 -50.97
#